data_AF-A0A1F9WCJ9-F1
#
_entry.id   AF-A0A1F9WCJ9-F1
#
_cell.length_a   1.000
_cell.length_b   1.000
_cell.length_c   1.000
_cell.angle_alpha   90.00
_cell.angle_beta   90.00
_cell.angle_gamma   90.00
#
_symmetry.space_group_name_H-M   'P 1'
#
loop_
_entity.id
_entity.type
_entity.pdbx_description
1 polymer ?
#
loop_
_entity_poly.entity_id
_entity_poly.type
_entity_poly.pdbx_seq_one_letter_code
_entity_poly.pdbx_strand_id
1 'polypeptide(L)'
;MEFFTHSWAMLAGQLAHGWVWFCGLFVVTESWMIAGGWVATGLTIFLFSFLYKDNPFFKVAEHLYLGAGMGWLFQVSVTNVWIPKIWEPVSKGELLVIIPSVLGLSLLTQFVPKISWISRYGFTFMMGYGAGLAIPAGLSTDFISQIGGTIKPFSMLATMSPWAIFNSLVVACGAICVLFYFFFSVEHKGHLKKVSNVGIYFLMIYFGAAFGNTVMARFSLLYGRFDDVYTYSGAKYFYASQIILLGMVVYFLVRWFTGKDKKELDAEETAG
;
A
#
# COMPACT_ATOMS: atom_id res chain seq x y z
N MET A 1 3.34 45.21 31.80
CA MET A 1 2.98 44.40 30.61
C MET A 1 4.20 44.03 29.75
N GLU A 2 5.31 44.79 29.81
CA GLU A 2 6.53 44.51 29.02
C GLU A 2 7.32 43.25 29.45
N PHE A 3 7.23 42.84 30.71
CA PHE A 3 7.98 41.66 31.20
C PHE A 3 7.46 40.33 30.63
N PHE A 4 6.17 40.28 30.28
CA PHE A 4 5.53 39.06 29.76
C PHE A 4 5.74 38.89 28.25
N THR A 5 5.89 39.99 27.50
CA THR A 5 6.15 39.98 26.06
C THR A 5 7.60 39.60 25.74
N HIS A 6 8.57 40.03 26.55
CA HIS A 6 9.98 39.64 26.39
C HIS A 6 10.24 38.16 26.66
N SER A 7 9.59 37.56 27.67
CA SER A 7 9.78 36.15 28.00
C SER A 7 9.21 35.20 26.95
N TRP A 8 8.08 35.57 26.32
CA TRP A 8 7.48 34.79 25.23
C TRP A 8 8.27 34.90 23.92
N ALA A 9 8.86 36.06 23.63
CA ALA A 9 9.73 36.25 22.46
C ALA A 9 11.02 35.40 22.56
N MET A 10 11.61 35.27 23.75
CA MET A 10 12.77 34.40 23.97
C MET A 10 12.43 32.90 23.82
N LEU A 11 11.29 32.45 24.35
CA LEU A 11 10.83 31.07 24.21
C LEU A 11 10.49 30.71 22.75
N ALA A 12 9.84 31.62 22.02
CA ALA A 12 9.60 31.46 20.59
C ALA A 12 10.90 31.44 19.77
N GLY A 13 11.90 32.25 20.13
CA GLY A 13 13.23 32.26 19.51
C GLY A 13 14.03 30.98 19.77
N GLN A 14 14.00 30.44 21.00
CA GLN A 14 14.65 29.16 21.32
C GLN A 14 13.98 27.97 20.63
N LEU A 15 12.64 27.96 20.55
CA LEU A 15 11.90 26.94 19.81
C LEU A 15 12.15 27.04 18.29
N ALA A 16 12.25 28.26 17.74
CA ALA A 16 12.61 28.47 16.34
C ALA A 16 14.05 28.06 16.04
N HIS A 17 15.02 28.37 16.90
CA HIS A 17 16.40 27.89 16.77
C HIS A 17 16.50 26.37 16.91
N GLY A 18 15.77 25.77 17.84
CA GLY A 18 15.67 24.31 17.98
C GLY A 18 15.04 23.66 16.76
N TRP A 19 14.01 24.29 16.18
CA TRP A 19 13.36 23.84 14.95
C TRP A 19 14.27 23.99 13.72
N VAL A 20 15.04 25.07 13.60
CA VAL A 20 16.03 25.24 12.51
C VAL A 20 17.19 24.26 12.65
N TRP A 21 17.65 23.97 13.87
CA TRP A 21 18.63 22.91 14.13
C TRP A 21 18.10 21.53 13.78
N PHE A 22 16.85 21.26 14.15
CA PHE A 22 16.15 20.02 13.81
C PHE A 22 15.95 19.89 12.30
N CYS A 23 15.52 20.94 11.60
CA CYS A 23 15.45 20.99 10.14
C CYS A 23 16.85 20.87 9.50
N GLY A 24 17.88 21.40 10.16
CA GLY A 24 19.29 21.29 9.76
C GLY A 24 19.79 19.84 9.72
N LEU A 25 19.30 18.98 10.63
CA LEU A 25 19.57 17.52 10.61
C LEU A 25 18.97 16.82 9.38
N PHE A 26 17.94 17.39 8.76
CA PHE A 26 17.32 16.86 7.55
C PHE A 26 17.83 17.53 6.26
N VAL A 27 18.84 18.39 6.34
CA VAL A 27 19.54 18.88 5.15
C VAL A 27 20.23 17.69 4.48
N VAL A 28 19.86 17.45 3.22
CA VAL A 28 20.38 16.33 2.43
C VAL A 28 21.86 16.59 2.13
N THR A 29 22.72 16.06 3.00
CA THR A 29 24.17 16.05 2.82
C THR A 29 24.60 14.78 2.10
N GLU A 30 25.77 14.79 1.47
CA GLU A 30 26.31 13.61 0.78
C GLU A 30 26.42 12.40 1.72
N SER A 31 26.83 12.63 2.97
CA SER A 31 26.88 11.59 4.01
C SER A 31 25.52 10.98 4.31
N TRP A 32 24.46 11.80 4.34
CA TRP A 32 23.09 11.32 4.58
C TRP A 32 22.55 10.50 3.40
N MET A 33 22.90 10.89 2.17
CA MET A 33 22.58 10.12 0.96
C MET A 33 23.28 8.77 0.96
N ILE A 34 24.54 8.72 1.41
CA ILE A 34 25.28 7.46 1.53
C ILE A 34 24.61 6.57 2.59
N ALA A 35 24.36 7.09 3.78
CA ALA A 35 23.68 6.35 4.85
C ALA A 35 22.30 5.83 4.41
N GLY A 36 21.52 6.65 3.69
CA GLY A 36 20.24 6.24 3.11
C GLY A 36 20.38 5.09 2.11
N GLY A 37 21.38 5.13 1.24
CA GLY A 37 21.67 4.06 0.28
C GLY A 37 22.05 2.74 0.95
N TRP A 38 22.81 2.79 2.04
CA TRP A 38 23.15 1.62 2.85
C TRP A 38 21.92 0.99 3.51
N VAL A 39 21.04 1.82 4.09
CA VAL A 39 19.79 1.36 4.71
C VAL A 39 18.86 0.76 3.65
N ALA A 40 18.68 1.44 2.51
CA ALA A 40 17.81 0.97 1.42
C ALA A 40 18.28 -0.37 0.85
N THR A 41 19.58 -0.50 0.59
CA THR A 41 20.20 -1.74 0.09
C THR A 41 20.11 -2.86 1.12
N GLY A 42 20.43 -2.55 2.38
CA GLY A 42 20.38 -3.52 3.49
C GLY A 42 18.99 -4.09 3.70
N LEU A 43 17.97 -3.24 3.76
CA LEU A 43 16.58 -3.69 3.90
C LEU A 43 16.10 -4.50 2.69
N THR A 44 16.51 -4.11 1.47
CA THR A 44 16.18 -4.84 0.24
C THR A 44 16.77 -6.25 0.27
N ILE A 45 18.05 -6.39 0.62
CA ILE A 45 18.71 -7.71 0.73
C ILE A 45 18.12 -8.53 1.88
N PHE A 46 17.83 -7.91 3.03
CA PHE A 46 17.23 -8.60 4.17
C PHE A 46 15.84 -9.15 3.85
N LEU A 47 15.03 -8.42 3.09
CA LEU A 47 13.74 -8.90 2.59
C LEU A 47 13.91 -10.06 1.59
N PHE A 48 14.88 -9.97 0.67
CA PHE A 48 15.18 -11.08 -0.25
C PHE A 48 15.74 -12.32 0.44
N SER A 49 16.30 -12.19 1.65
CA SER A 49 16.78 -13.33 2.46
C SER A 49 15.69 -14.36 2.78
N PHE A 50 14.40 -13.95 2.72
CA PHE A 50 13.26 -14.85 2.84
C PHE A 50 13.33 -16.03 1.85
N LEU A 51 13.88 -15.81 0.65
CA LEU A 51 13.99 -16.86 -0.38
C LEU A 51 14.88 -18.04 0.07
N TYR A 52 15.78 -17.82 1.03
CA TYR A 52 16.74 -18.83 1.49
C TYR A 52 16.19 -19.68 2.66
N LYS A 53 15.54 -19.07 3.67
CA LYS A 53 14.80 -19.68 4.80
C LYS A 53 14.31 -18.56 5.76
N ASP A 54 13.46 -18.87 6.75
CA ASP A 54 13.16 -17.99 7.89
C ASP A 54 14.45 -17.59 8.64
N ASN A 55 14.98 -16.41 8.36
CA ASN A 55 16.22 -15.89 8.95
C ASN A 55 15.96 -14.71 9.89
N PRO A 56 16.80 -14.50 10.92
CA PRO A 56 16.66 -13.36 11.83
C PRO A 56 16.66 -12.01 11.10
N PHE A 57 17.46 -11.86 10.04
CA PHE A 57 17.51 -10.64 9.22
C PHE A 57 16.17 -10.29 8.56
N PHE A 58 15.48 -11.30 8.04
CA PHE A 58 14.15 -11.11 7.45
C PHE A 58 13.15 -10.63 8.51
N LYS A 59 13.12 -11.24 9.70
CA LYS A 59 12.22 -10.85 10.79
C LYS A 59 12.45 -9.42 11.27
N VAL A 60 13.72 -8.99 11.35
CA VAL A 60 14.05 -7.60 11.71
C VAL A 60 13.52 -6.63 10.66
N ALA A 61 13.75 -6.92 9.37
CA ALA A 61 13.25 -6.09 8.28
C ALA A 61 11.71 -6.05 8.25
N GLU A 62 11.04 -7.18 8.49
CA GLU A 62 9.59 -7.29 8.58
C GLU A 62 9.02 -6.45 9.73
N HIS A 63 9.54 -6.59 10.94
CA HIS A 63 9.07 -5.80 12.08
C HIS A 63 9.34 -4.30 11.92
N LEU A 64 10.49 -3.92 11.34
CA LEU A 64 10.77 -2.52 11.04
C LEU A 64 9.78 -1.96 10.01
N TYR A 65 9.52 -2.71 8.93
CA TYR A 65 8.59 -2.30 7.88
C TYR A 65 7.15 -2.16 8.41
N LEU A 66 6.67 -3.17 9.14
CA LEU A 66 5.35 -3.14 9.76
C LEU A 66 5.23 -2.03 10.81
N GLY A 67 6.27 -1.82 11.62
CA GLY A 67 6.33 -0.76 12.62
C GLY A 67 6.27 0.64 12.00
N ALA A 68 7.07 0.88 10.94
CA ALA A 68 7.04 2.14 10.21
C ALA A 68 5.68 2.39 9.56
N GLY A 69 5.07 1.36 8.96
CA GLY A 69 3.73 1.43 8.38
C GLY A 69 2.65 1.75 9.41
N MET A 70 2.69 1.10 10.58
CA MET A 70 1.77 1.37 11.68
C MET A 70 1.95 2.78 12.25
N GLY A 71 3.19 3.26 12.37
CA GLY A 71 3.49 4.63 12.82
C GLY A 71 2.95 5.68 11.86
N TRP A 72 3.14 5.49 10.55
CA TRP A 72 2.57 6.37 9.53
C TRP A 72 1.04 6.36 9.55
N LEU A 73 0.41 5.19 9.64
CA LEU A 73 -1.05 5.07 9.76
C LEU A 73 -1.58 5.77 11.01
N PHE A 74 -0.87 5.65 12.14
CA PHE A 74 -1.23 6.36 13.37
C PHE A 74 -1.15 7.87 13.19
N GLN A 75 -0.05 8.38 12.63
CA GLN A 75 0.11 9.82 12.35
C GLN A 75 -0.98 10.34 11.42
N VAL A 76 -1.23 9.65 10.30
CA VAL A 76 -2.28 10.02 9.34
C VAL A 76 -3.65 9.99 10.00
N SER A 77 -3.94 9.00 10.85
CA SER A 77 -5.20 8.92 11.58
C SER A 77 -5.38 10.11 12.51
N VAL A 78 -4.34 10.47 13.29
CA VAL A 78 -4.42 11.61 14.20
C VAL A 78 -4.61 12.92 13.44
N THR A 79 -3.78 13.18 12.43
CA THR A 79 -3.77 14.45 11.70
C THR A 79 -4.95 14.62 10.76
N ASN A 80 -5.33 13.58 10.01
CA ASN A 80 -6.36 13.71 8.96
C ASN A 80 -7.77 13.28 9.43
N VAL A 81 -7.89 12.57 10.55
CA VAL A 81 -9.18 12.07 11.03
C VAL A 81 -9.50 12.65 12.40
N TRP A 82 -8.66 12.42 13.41
CA TRP A 82 -9.01 12.76 14.79
C TRP A 82 -9.10 14.27 15.03
N ILE A 83 -8.06 15.02 14.65
CA ILE A 83 -8.04 16.48 14.85
C ILE A 83 -9.19 17.17 14.08
N PRO A 84 -9.31 17.02 12.74
CA PRO A 84 -10.30 17.78 11.99
C PRO A 84 -11.73 17.26 12.16
N LYS A 85 -11.93 15.95 12.36
CA LYS A 85 -13.29 15.37 12.42
C LYS A 85 -13.85 15.20 13.82
N ILE A 86 -13.02 15.23 14.86
CA ILE A 86 -13.45 15.08 16.26
C ILE A 86 -13.11 16.34 17.05
N TRP A 87 -11.83 16.73 17.10
CA TRP A 87 -11.39 17.80 18.00
C TRP A 87 -11.90 19.18 17.62
N GLU A 88 -11.78 19.56 16.34
CA GLU A 88 -12.26 20.85 15.84
C GLU A 88 -13.78 21.07 15.98
N PRO A 89 -14.67 20.15 15.55
CA PRO A 89 -16.11 20.34 15.68
C PRO A 89 -16.60 20.29 17.12
N VAL A 90 -16.00 19.46 17.98
CA VAL A 90 -16.30 19.45 19.42
C VAL A 90 -15.91 20.79 20.06
N SER A 91 -14.76 21.35 19.68
CA SER A 91 -14.32 22.68 20.15
C SER A 91 -15.23 23.82 19.66
N LYS A 92 -15.95 23.62 18.54
CA LYS A 92 -16.94 24.56 17.97
C LYS A 92 -18.35 24.37 18.54
N GLY A 93 -18.57 23.39 19.43
CA GLY A 93 -19.87 23.13 20.07
C GLY A 93 -20.83 22.25 19.26
N GLU A 94 -20.37 21.58 18.20
CA GLU A 94 -21.20 20.67 17.42
C GLU A 94 -21.36 19.31 18.13
N LEU A 95 -22.37 19.23 19.00
CA LEU A 95 -22.67 18.04 19.81
C LEU A 95 -23.01 16.79 18.98
N LEU A 96 -23.41 16.94 17.71
CA LEU A 96 -23.75 15.83 16.83
C LEU A 96 -22.56 14.90 16.53
N VAL A 97 -21.33 15.42 16.61
CA VAL A 97 -20.08 14.66 16.39
C VAL A 97 -19.75 13.72 17.56
N ILE A 98 -20.35 13.95 18.73
CA ILE A 98 -20.12 13.12 19.92
C ILE A 98 -20.65 11.70 19.68
N ILE A 99 -21.80 11.54 19.02
CA ILE A 99 -22.40 10.21 18.79
C ILE A 99 -21.46 9.32 17.94
N PRO A 100 -21.00 9.74 16.74
CA PRO A 100 -20.00 8.99 15.98
C PRO A 100 -18.68 8.80 16.74
N SER A 101 -18.26 9.78 17.54
CA SER A 101 -16.99 9.69 18.29
C SER A 101 -17.06 8.63 19.38
N VAL A 102 -18.16 8.55 20.13
CA VAL A 102 -18.41 7.51 21.14
C VAL A 102 -18.52 6.14 20.48
N LEU A 103 -19.21 6.03 19.35
CA LEU A 103 -19.28 4.79 18.57
C LEU A 103 -17.89 4.39 18.03
N GLY A 104 -17.06 5.34 17.62
CA GLY A 104 -15.68 5.08 17.22
C GLY A 104 -14.81 4.61 18.38
N LEU A 105 -14.90 5.27 19.53
CA LEU A 105 -14.19 4.86 20.75
C LEU A 105 -14.65 3.48 21.24
N SER A 106 -15.93 3.14 21.03
CA SER A 106 -16.44 1.81 21.37
C SER A 106 -15.69 0.68 20.67
N LEU A 107 -15.09 0.93 19.50
CA LEU A 107 -14.27 -0.06 18.79
C LEU A 107 -13.00 -0.41 19.55
N LEU A 108 -12.43 0.52 20.34
CA LEU A 108 -11.23 0.25 21.16
C LEU A 108 -11.51 -0.78 22.26
N THR A 109 -12.77 -0.98 22.64
CA THR A 109 -13.15 -2.02 23.62
C THR A 109 -12.86 -3.44 23.13
N GLN A 110 -12.59 -3.64 21.83
CA GLN A 110 -12.19 -4.94 21.27
C GLN A 110 -10.89 -5.48 21.88
N PHE A 111 -9.99 -4.60 22.37
CA PHE A 111 -8.74 -5.02 22.99
C PHE A 111 -8.94 -5.62 24.40
N VAL A 112 -10.13 -5.45 24.99
CA VAL A 112 -10.48 -5.96 26.32
C VAL A 112 -11.58 -7.02 26.18
N PRO A 113 -11.26 -8.33 26.26
CA PRO A 113 -12.22 -9.41 26.02
C PRO A 113 -13.50 -9.31 26.85
N LYS A 114 -13.43 -8.73 28.06
CA LYS A 114 -14.57 -8.56 28.98
C LYS A 114 -15.62 -7.55 28.50
N ILE A 115 -15.21 -6.52 27.74
CA ILE A 115 -16.09 -5.40 27.33
C ILE A 115 -16.30 -5.39 25.80
N SER A 116 -15.69 -6.34 25.08
CA SER A 116 -15.76 -6.44 23.62
C SER A 116 -17.18 -6.53 23.03
N TRP A 117 -18.24 -6.74 23.81
CA TRP A 117 -19.60 -6.70 23.28
C TRP A 117 -20.02 -5.29 22.83
N ILE A 118 -19.47 -4.23 23.43
CA ILE A 118 -19.80 -2.83 23.09
C ILE A 118 -19.30 -2.47 21.68
N SER A 119 -18.18 -3.04 21.24
CA SER A 119 -17.65 -2.79 19.89
C SER A 119 -18.60 -3.22 18.77
N ARG A 120 -19.54 -4.14 19.04
CA ARG A 120 -20.54 -4.60 18.06
C ARG A 120 -21.41 -3.46 17.55
N TYR A 121 -21.79 -2.51 18.42
CA TYR A 121 -22.57 -1.34 18.02
C TYR A 121 -21.77 -0.45 17.05
N GLY A 122 -20.51 -0.18 17.38
CA GLY A 122 -19.58 0.54 16.49
C GLY A 122 -19.44 -0.15 15.13
N PHE A 123 -19.28 -1.48 15.11
CA PHE A 123 -19.18 -2.26 13.87
C PHE A 123 -20.46 -2.21 13.03
N THR A 124 -21.65 -2.34 13.64
CA THR A 124 -22.92 -2.24 12.89
C THR A 124 -23.11 -0.87 12.26
N PHE A 125 -22.75 0.21 12.98
CA PHE A 125 -22.80 1.56 12.45
C PHE A 125 -21.80 1.74 11.29
N MET A 126 -20.56 1.27 11.45
CA MET A 126 -19.54 1.32 10.39
C MET A 126 -19.98 0.55 9.14
N MET A 127 -20.55 -0.65 9.30
CA MET A 127 -21.05 -1.47 8.19
C MET A 127 -22.22 -0.78 7.48
N GLY A 128 -23.19 -0.24 8.23
CA GLY A 128 -24.35 0.44 7.66
C GLY A 128 -23.98 1.73 6.92
N TYR A 129 -23.12 2.56 7.52
CA TYR A 129 -22.60 3.77 6.90
C TYR A 129 -21.72 3.44 5.67
N GLY A 130 -20.83 2.46 5.81
CA GLY A 130 -19.97 1.99 4.73
C GLY A 130 -20.76 1.47 3.54
N ALA A 131 -21.76 0.62 3.76
CA ALA A 131 -22.64 0.14 2.70
C ALA A 131 -23.48 1.28 2.09
N GLY A 132 -23.99 2.20 2.93
CA GLY A 132 -24.77 3.36 2.49
C GLY A 132 -23.99 4.32 1.58
N LEU A 133 -22.67 4.43 1.74
CA LEU A 133 -21.81 5.18 0.83
C LEU A 133 -21.32 4.34 -0.35
N ALA A 134 -20.89 3.10 -0.10
CA ALA A 134 -20.26 2.25 -1.11
C ALA A 134 -21.24 1.78 -2.19
N ILE A 135 -22.50 1.48 -1.84
CA ILE A 135 -23.49 1.00 -2.83
C ILE A 135 -23.81 2.10 -3.86
N PRO A 136 -24.21 3.33 -3.47
CA PRO A 136 -24.43 4.39 -4.45
C PRO A 136 -23.17 4.79 -5.20
N ALA A 137 -22.02 4.85 -4.52
CA ALA A 137 -20.75 5.17 -5.15
C ALA A 137 -20.39 4.14 -6.22
N GLY A 138 -20.40 2.84 -5.89
CA GLY A 138 -20.11 1.75 -6.82
C GLY A 138 -21.11 1.70 -7.98
N LEU A 139 -22.40 1.95 -7.74
CA LEU A 139 -23.38 2.08 -8.84
C LEU A 139 -23.03 3.27 -9.76
N SER A 140 -22.67 4.42 -9.20
CA SER A 140 -22.33 5.61 -9.99
C SER A 140 -21.00 5.46 -10.74
N THR A 141 -19.95 4.93 -10.11
CA THR A 141 -18.62 4.81 -10.69
C THR A 141 -18.49 3.60 -11.59
N ASP A 142 -19.01 2.44 -11.17
CA ASP A 142 -18.72 1.19 -11.85
C ASP A 142 -19.78 0.89 -12.91
N PHE A 143 -21.05 1.24 -12.67
CA PHE A 143 -22.12 1.01 -13.65
C PHE A 143 -22.37 2.24 -14.53
N ILE A 144 -22.77 3.37 -13.92
CA ILE A 144 -23.17 4.56 -14.70
C ILE A 144 -22.00 5.15 -15.46
N SER A 145 -20.83 5.30 -14.83
CA SER A 145 -19.65 5.85 -15.51
C SER A 145 -19.15 4.94 -16.63
N GLN A 146 -19.19 3.61 -16.46
CA GLN A 146 -18.77 2.68 -17.53
C GLN A 146 -19.71 2.68 -18.73
N ILE A 147 -21.04 2.73 -18.49
CA ILE A 147 -22.03 2.90 -19.56
C ILE A 147 -21.80 4.23 -20.28
N GLY A 148 -21.67 5.31 -19.52
CA GLY A 148 -21.35 6.64 -20.05
C GLY A 148 -20.04 6.66 -20.83
N GLY A 149 -19.00 5.98 -20.35
CA GLY A 149 -17.69 5.87 -21.00
C GLY A 149 -17.73 5.13 -22.33
N THR A 150 -18.62 4.15 -22.48
CA THR A 150 -18.79 3.41 -23.74
C THR A 150 -19.65 4.20 -24.74
N ILE A 151 -20.61 5.01 -24.27
CA ILE A 151 -21.53 5.77 -25.14
C ILE A 151 -20.96 7.15 -25.53
N LYS A 152 -20.23 7.83 -24.64
CA LYS A 152 -19.72 9.19 -24.84
C LYS A 152 -18.90 9.40 -26.13
N PRO A 153 -18.04 8.47 -26.57
CA PRO A 153 -17.34 8.62 -27.85
C PRO A 153 -18.28 8.79 -29.06
N PHE A 154 -19.49 8.22 -29.00
CA PHE A 154 -20.46 8.30 -30.08
C PHE A 154 -21.17 9.66 -30.18
N SER A 155 -21.18 10.48 -29.12
CA SER A 155 -21.73 11.84 -29.20
C SER A 155 -20.77 12.84 -29.84
N MET A 156 -19.48 12.50 -29.93
CA MET A 156 -18.42 13.35 -30.48
C MET A 156 -17.93 12.88 -31.86
N LEU A 157 -18.69 12.01 -32.54
CA LEU A 157 -18.30 11.43 -33.84
C LEU A 157 -17.92 12.47 -34.89
N ALA A 158 -18.58 13.63 -34.91
CA ALA A 158 -18.34 14.69 -35.89
C ALA A 158 -16.96 15.37 -35.74
N THR A 159 -16.31 15.27 -34.58
CA THR A 159 -15.02 15.89 -34.27
C THR A 159 -13.88 14.88 -34.10
N MET A 160 -14.16 13.58 -34.26
CA MET A 160 -13.17 12.51 -34.07
C MET A 160 -12.43 12.14 -35.35
N SER A 161 -11.18 11.68 -35.20
CA SER A 161 -10.43 11.09 -36.31
C SER A 161 -11.03 9.73 -36.72
N PRO A 162 -10.89 9.30 -37.99
CA PRO A 162 -11.39 8.00 -38.44
C PRO A 162 -10.90 6.82 -37.60
N TRP A 163 -9.68 6.89 -37.08
CA TRP A 163 -9.11 5.86 -36.20
C TRP A 163 -9.77 5.83 -34.80
N ALA A 164 -10.09 7.00 -34.25
CA ALA A 164 -10.78 7.09 -32.97
C ALA A 164 -12.23 6.58 -33.06
N ILE A 165 -12.90 6.84 -34.19
CA ILE A 165 -14.23 6.29 -34.49
C ILE A 165 -14.18 4.77 -34.55
N PHE A 166 -13.20 4.20 -35.26
CA PHE A 166 -13.02 2.76 -35.35
C PHE A 166 -12.81 2.12 -33.96
N ASN A 167 -11.90 2.67 -33.15
CA ASN A 167 -11.65 2.16 -31.79
C ASN A 167 -12.92 2.20 -30.91
N SER A 168 -13.68 3.29 -30.99
CA SER A 168 -14.93 3.43 -30.23
C SER A 168 -15.96 2.38 -30.65
N LEU A 169 -16.06 2.10 -31.96
CA LEU A 169 -16.94 1.08 -32.52
C LEU A 169 -16.52 -0.32 -32.10
N VAL A 170 -15.22 -0.63 -32.12
CA VAL A 170 -14.67 -1.92 -31.64
C VAL A 170 -15.00 -2.13 -30.15
N VAL A 171 -14.83 -1.11 -29.31
CA VAL A 171 -15.15 -1.19 -27.88
C VAL A 171 -16.65 -1.42 -27.65
N ALA A 172 -17.52 -0.68 -28.36
CA ALA A 172 -18.96 -0.85 -28.23
C ALA A 172 -19.45 -2.23 -28.73
N CYS A 173 -18.96 -2.67 -29.88
CA CYS A 173 -19.27 -4.02 -30.39
C CYS A 173 -18.75 -5.10 -29.45
N GLY A 174 -17.52 -4.95 -28.92
CA GLY A 174 -16.97 -5.85 -27.91
C GLY A 174 -17.85 -5.93 -26.67
N ALA A 175 -18.27 -4.78 -26.13
CA ALA A 175 -19.15 -4.71 -24.96
C ALA A 175 -20.50 -5.42 -25.22
N ILE A 176 -21.13 -5.17 -26.36
CA ILE A 176 -22.40 -5.82 -26.74
C ILE A 176 -22.21 -7.34 -26.88
N CYS A 177 -21.14 -7.80 -27.55
CA CYS A 177 -20.85 -9.23 -27.70
C CYS A 177 -20.62 -9.92 -26.34
N VAL A 178 -19.93 -9.27 -25.41
CA VAL A 178 -19.70 -9.78 -24.04
C VAL A 178 -21.00 -9.81 -23.23
N LEU A 179 -21.86 -8.80 -23.37
CA LEU A 179 -23.19 -8.82 -22.74
C LEU A 179 -24.02 -10.00 -23.25
N PHE A 180 -24.01 -10.29 -24.55
CA PHE A 180 -24.68 -11.48 -25.10
C PHE A 180 -24.08 -12.80 -24.59
N TYR A 181 -22.77 -12.84 -24.31
CA TYR A 181 -22.14 -14.01 -23.70
C TYR A 181 -22.65 -14.25 -22.27
N PHE A 182 -22.75 -13.20 -21.44
CA PHE A 182 -23.25 -13.31 -20.06
C PHE A 182 -24.78 -13.33 -19.94
N PHE A 183 -25.51 -13.05 -21.02
CA PHE A 183 -26.96 -13.10 -21.03
C PHE A 183 -27.45 -14.55 -21.03
N PHE A 184 -27.59 -15.13 -19.85
CA PHE A 184 -28.01 -16.52 -19.66
C PHE A 184 -29.50 -16.78 -19.95
N SER A 185 -30.30 -15.72 -20.12
CA SER A 185 -31.76 -15.83 -20.31
C SER A 185 -32.20 -16.23 -21.73
N VAL A 186 -31.31 -16.33 -22.70
CA VAL A 186 -31.62 -16.77 -24.08
C VAL A 186 -30.71 -17.94 -24.46
N GLU A 187 -31.30 -19.02 -24.97
CA GLU A 187 -30.53 -20.16 -25.48
C GLU A 187 -29.67 -19.74 -26.68
N HIS A 188 -28.35 -19.91 -26.57
CA HIS A 188 -27.39 -19.60 -27.63
C HIS A 188 -27.45 -20.60 -28.80
N LYS A 189 -28.52 -20.55 -29.60
CA LYS A 189 -28.67 -21.32 -30.85
C LYS A 189 -28.38 -20.46 -32.09
N GLY A 190 -27.72 -21.05 -33.10
CA GLY A 190 -27.49 -20.43 -34.41
C GLY A 190 -26.56 -19.20 -34.38
N HIS A 191 -27.03 -18.07 -34.91
CA HIS A 191 -26.25 -16.83 -35.08
C HIS A 191 -25.85 -16.18 -33.74
N LEU A 192 -26.68 -16.31 -32.70
CA LEU A 192 -26.35 -15.80 -31.36
C LEU A 192 -25.17 -16.53 -30.72
N LYS A 193 -24.93 -17.80 -31.06
CA LYS A 193 -23.74 -18.55 -30.62
C LYS A 193 -22.45 -17.98 -31.21
N LYS A 194 -22.50 -17.51 -32.46
CA LYS A 194 -21.33 -16.88 -33.12
C LYS A 194 -20.98 -15.54 -32.48
N VAL A 195 -21.98 -14.70 -32.19
CA VAL A 195 -21.79 -13.40 -31.49
C VAL A 195 -21.25 -13.62 -30.07
N SER A 196 -21.79 -14.60 -29.35
CA SER A 196 -21.31 -14.99 -28.02
C SER A 196 -19.86 -15.50 -28.04
N ASN A 197 -19.49 -16.32 -29.03
CA ASN A 197 -18.10 -16.78 -29.21
C ASN A 197 -17.12 -15.61 -29.43
N VAL A 198 -17.52 -14.57 -30.17
CA VAL A 198 -16.72 -13.34 -30.31
C VAL A 198 -16.54 -12.66 -28.95
N GLY A 199 -17.61 -12.59 -28.13
CA GLY A 199 -17.54 -12.11 -26.75
C GLY A 199 -16.52 -12.87 -25.89
N ILE A 200 -16.40 -14.19 -26.05
CA ILE A 200 -15.40 -15.02 -25.34
C ILE A 200 -13.97 -14.56 -25.69
N TYR A 201 -13.67 -14.30 -26.96
CA TYR A 201 -12.35 -13.81 -27.36
C TYR A 201 -12.05 -12.43 -26.76
N PHE A 202 -13.03 -11.52 -26.74
CA PHE A 202 -12.88 -10.22 -26.05
C PHE A 202 -12.61 -10.39 -24.56
N LEU A 203 -13.29 -11.32 -23.88
CA LEU A 203 -13.03 -11.64 -22.48
C LEU A 203 -11.63 -12.20 -22.26
N MET A 204 -11.17 -13.12 -23.11
CA MET A 204 -9.81 -13.67 -23.03
C MET A 204 -8.75 -12.58 -23.18
N ILE A 205 -8.94 -11.63 -24.12
CA ILE A 205 -8.04 -10.49 -24.30
C ILE A 205 -8.06 -9.59 -23.06
N TYR A 206 -9.24 -9.25 -22.55
CA TYR A 206 -9.38 -8.42 -21.35
C TYR A 206 -8.72 -9.05 -20.12
N PHE A 207 -9.02 -10.32 -19.84
CA PHE A 207 -8.40 -11.03 -18.72
C PHE A 207 -6.89 -11.19 -18.89
N GLY A 208 -6.42 -11.44 -20.12
CA GLY A 208 -5.00 -11.47 -20.44
C GLY A 208 -4.31 -10.12 -20.17
N ALA A 209 -4.94 -9.01 -20.57
CA ALA A 209 -4.43 -7.66 -20.30
C ALA A 209 -4.46 -7.30 -18.82
N ALA A 210 -5.55 -7.63 -18.10
CA ALA A 210 -5.68 -7.39 -16.67
C ALA A 210 -4.62 -8.17 -15.88
N PHE A 211 -4.46 -9.47 -16.17
CA PHE A 211 -3.41 -10.30 -15.59
C PHE A 211 -2.03 -9.75 -15.93
N GLY A 212 -1.77 -9.44 -17.21
CA GLY A 212 -0.52 -8.87 -17.69
C GLY A 212 -0.14 -7.57 -16.98
N ASN A 213 -1.09 -6.67 -16.73
CA ASN A 213 -0.85 -5.43 -16.02
C ASN A 213 -0.40 -5.67 -14.57
N THR A 214 -1.03 -6.63 -13.87
CA THR A 214 -0.61 -6.98 -12.51
C THR A 214 0.77 -7.63 -12.46
N VAL A 215 1.08 -8.50 -13.43
CA VAL A 215 2.37 -9.16 -13.54
C VAL A 215 3.47 -8.13 -13.86
N MET A 216 3.22 -7.24 -14.83
CA MET A 216 4.11 -6.14 -15.18
C MET A 216 4.38 -5.23 -13.98
N ALA A 217 3.36 -4.87 -13.20
CA ALA A 217 3.53 -4.06 -12.00
C ALA A 217 4.46 -4.74 -10.99
N ARG A 218 4.30 -6.05 -10.76
CA ARG A 218 5.18 -6.81 -9.86
C ARG A 218 6.62 -6.91 -10.39
N PHE A 219 6.81 -7.16 -11.68
CA PHE A 219 8.14 -7.18 -12.29
C PHE A 219 8.80 -5.80 -12.29
N SER A 220 8.03 -4.73 -12.50
CA SER A 220 8.53 -3.34 -12.44
C SER A 220 9.02 -2.99 -11.04
N LEU A 221 8.26 -3.35 -10.01
CA LEU A 221 8.70 -3.18 -8.61
C LEU A 221 9.98 -3.99 -8.32
N LEU A 222 10.04 -5.24 -8.78
CA LEU A 222 11.23 -6.10 -8.64
C LEU A 222 12.45 -5.49 -9.34
N TYR A 223 12.27 -5.02 -10.58
CA TYR A 223 13.30 -4.33 -11.34
C TYR A 223 13.81 -3.11 -10.59
N GLY A 224 12.91 -2.27 -10.06
CA GLY A 224 13.30 -1.11 -9.25
C GLY A 224 14.08 -1.49 -7.98
N ARG A 225 13.82 -2.64 -7.36
CA ARG A 225 14.62 -3.13 -6.23
C ARG A 225 16.02 -3.59 -6.67
N PHE A 226 16.13 -4.25 -7.84
CA PHE A 226 17.44 -4.63 -8.38
C PHE A 226 18.26 -3.43 -8.85
N ASP A 227 17.61 -2.42 -9.43
CA ASP A 227 18.24 -1.17 -9.84
C ASP A 227 18.80 -0.38 -8.65
N ASP A 228 18.06 -0.35 -7.53
CA ASP A 228 18.56 0.20 -6.25
C ASP A 228 19.84 -0.54 -5.81
N VAL A 229 19.80 -1.88 -5.74
CA VAL A 229 20.96 -2.70 -5.33
C VAL A 229 22.16 -2.51 -6.27
N TYR A 230 21.92 -2.34 -7.56
CA TYR A 230 22.96 -2.05 -8.55
C TYR A 230 23.55 -0.65 -8.36
N THR A 231 22.71 0.37 -8.21
CA THR A 231 23.12 1.78 -8.03
C THR A 231 23.97 1.95 -6.78
N TYR A 232 23.58 1.32 -5.67
CA TYR A 232 24.32 1.35 -4.41
C TYR A 232 25.55 0.42 -4.37
N SER A 233 25.80 -0.34 -5.45
CA SER A 233 27.07 -1.05 -5.65
C SER A 233 28.18 -0.14 -6.22
N GLY A 234 27.88 1.11 -6.58
CA GLY A 234 28.88 2.05 -7.08
C GLY A 234 29.88 2.52 -6.02
N ALA A 235 31.07 2.97 -6.47
CA ALA A 235 32.13 3.49 -5.60
C ALA A 235 31.68 4.69 -4.74
N LYS A 236 30.70 5.48 -5.25
CA LYS A 236 30.08 6.60 -4.53
C LYS A 236 29.43 6.20 -3.21
N TYR A 237 29.00 4.95 -3.08
CA TYR A 237 28.34 4.41 -1.89
C TYR A 237 29.23 3.41 -1.13
N PHE A 238 30.54 3.38 -1.44
CA PHE A 238 31.50 2.43 -0.86
C PHE A 238 31.12 0.95 -1.07
N TYR A 239 30.55 0.59 -2.22
CA TYR A 239 30.18 -0.79 -2.53
C TYR A 239 29.24 -1.42 -1.47
N ALA A 240 28.29 -0.64 -0.96
CA ALA A 240 27.36 -1.05 0.11
C ALA A 240 26.73 -2.43 -0.13
N SER A 241 26.28 -2.68 -1.36
CA SER A 241 25.68 -3.96 -1.76
C SER A 241 26.62 -5.16 -1.53
N GLN A 242 27.88 -5.05 -1.94
CA GLN A 242 28.87 -6.13 -1.83
C GLN A 242 29.26 -6.38 -0.38
N ILE A 243 29.40 -5.31 0.42
CA ILE A 243 29.77 -5.41 1.83
C ILE A 243 28.64 -6.08 2.63
N ILE A 244 27.39 -5.69 2.39
CA ILE A 244 26.23 -6.27 3.07
C ILE A 244 26.04 -7.74 2.67
N LEU A 245 26.19 -8.07 1.38
CA LEU A 245 26.13 -9.47 0.92
C LEU A 245 27.24 -10.33 1.53
N LEU A 246 28.49 -9.84 1.54
CA LEU A 246 29.61 -10.55 2.16
C LEU A 246 29.37 -10.75 3.66
N GLY A 247 28.89 -9.72 4.38
CA GLY A 247 28.55 -9.84 5.80
C GLY A 247 27.50 -10.91 6.07
N MET A 248 26.48 -11.01 5.22
CA MET A 248 25.46 -12.06 5.32
C MET A 248 26.02 -13.45 5.02
N VAL A 249 26.83 -13.61 3.97
CA VAL A 249 27.47 -14.88 3.63
C VAL A 249 28.37 -15.35 4.76
N VAL A 250 29.19 -14.46 5.32
CA VAL A 250 30.04 -14.75 6.49
C VAL A 250 29.20 -15.18 7.69
N TYR A 251 28.11 -14.46 7.99
CA TYR A 251 27.20 -14.86 9.07
C TYR A 251 26.61 -16.27 8.86
N PHE A 252 26.16 -16.59 7.64
CA PHE A 252 25.64 -17.93 7.34
C PHE A 252 26.70 -19.01 7.43
N LEU A 253 27.93 -18.75 6.97
CA LEU A 253 29.04 -19.68 7.10
C LEU A 253 29.39 -19.94 8.56
N VAL A 254 29.53 -18.88 9.37
CA VAL A 254 29.79 -19.00 10.81
C VAL A 254 28.67 -19.81 11.48
N ARG A 255 27.41 -19.48 11.20
CA ARG A 255 26.27 -20.21 11.77
C ARG A 255 26.21 -21.67 11.32
N TRP A 256 26.65 -21.98 10.09
CA TRP A 256 26.72 -23.35 9.60
C TRP A 256 27.82 -24.16 10.29
N PHE A 257 29.00 -23.57 10.51
CA PHE A 257 30.09 -24.22 11.24
C PHE A 257 29.75 -24.40 12.72
N THR A 258 29.28 -23.36 13.42
CA THR A 258 28.88 -23.48 14.83
C THR A 258 27.66 -24.39 15.03
N GLY A 259 26.79 -24.50 14.01
CA GLY A 259 25.65 -25.42 14.03
C GLY A 259 26.03 -26.89 13.80
N LYS A 260 27.20 -27.17 13.22
CA LYS A 260 27.76 -28.52 13.11
C LYS A 260 28.39 -28.97 14.43
N ASP A 261 29.21 -28.11 15.06
CA ASP A 261 29.83 -28.41 16.37
C ASP A 261 28.77 -28.77 17.42
N LYS A 262 27.64 -28.05 17.43
CA LYS A 262 26.56 -28.31 18.39
C LYS A 262 25.88 -29.66 18.17
N LYS A 263 25.76 -30.11 16.91
CA LYS A 263 25.19 -31.43 16.59
C LYS A 263 26.15 -32.59 16.89
N GLU A 264 27.45 -32.36 16.80
CA GLU A 264 28.48 -33.36 17.13
C GLU A 264 28.59 -33.54 18.66
N LEU A 265 28.50 -32.45 19.43
CA LEU A 265 28.44 -32.48 20.90
C LEU A 265 27.18 -33.19 21.44
N ASP A 266 26.00 -32.89 20.87
CA ASP A 266 24.73 -33.53 21.29
C ASP A 266 24.69 -35.04 20.92
N ALA A 267 25.48 -35.47 19.91
CA ALA A 267 25.58 -36.86 19.50
C ALA A 267 26.57 -37.68 20.36
N GLU A 268 27.62 -37.05 20.91
CA GLU A 268 28.52 -37.69 21.88
C GLU A 268 27.85 -37.88 23.26
N GLU A 269 27.03 -36.92 23.70
CA GLU A 269 26.35 -36.98 25.01
C GLU A 269 25.19 -38.01 25.04
N THR A 270 24.68 -38.41 23.87
CA THR A 270 23.63 -39.45 23.74
C THR A 270 24.19 -40.85 23.46
N ALA A 271 25.50 -40.98 23.23
CA ALA A 271 26.19 -42.24 22.95
C ALA A 271 27.09 -42.74 24.10
N GLY A 272 27.23 -41.98 25.19
CA GLY A 272 27.91 -42.36 26.43
C GLY A 272 26.94 -42.75 27.54
#